data_AF-A0A0N9XGK0-F1
#
_entry.id   AF-A0A0N9XGK0-F1
#
_cell.length_a   1.000
_cell.length_b   1.000
_cell.length_c   1.000
_cell.angle_alpha   90.00
_cell.angle_beta   90.00
_cell.angle_gamma   90.00
#
_symmetry.space_group_name_H-M   'P 1'
#
loop_
_entity.id
_entity.type
_entity.pdbx_description
1 polymer ?
#
loop_
_entity_poly.entity_id
_entity_poly.type
_entity_poly.pdbx_seq_one_letter_code
_entity_poly.pdbx_strand_id
1 'polypeptide(L)' 'MAHVSDETLGDLRRELDRFKSEQHRDHGYAAAHLAGAVEMLLEEAEPSIGDQLAERRYRA' A
#
# COMPACT_ATOMS: atom_id res chain seq x y z
N MET A 1 -14.90 4.98 3.60
CA MET A 1 -14.00 3.81 3.48
C MET A 1 -12.72 4.32 2.87
N ALA A 2 -11.56 3.86 3.33
CA ALA A 2 -10.30 4.14 2.65
C ALA A 2 -10.40 3.62 1.21
N HIS A 3 -10.13 4.48 0.24
CA HIS A 3 -10.10 4.13 -1.18
C HIS A 3 -8.64 4.12 -1.61
N VAL A 4 -8.16 2.95 -2.03
CA VAL A 4 -6.84 2.77 -2.64
C VAL A 4 -7.03 2.71 -4.15
N SER A 5 -6.12 3.30 -4.91
CA SER A 5 -6.10 3.23 -6.37
C SER A 5 -5.86 1.81 -6.89
N ASP A 6 -6.40 1.55 -8.09
CA ASP A 6 -6.13 0.32 -8.84
C ASP A 6 -4.64 0.19 -9.22
N GLU A 7 -3.93 1.32 -9.36
CA GLU A 7 -2.50 1.37 -9.64
C GLU A 7 -1.69 0.79 -8.49
N THR A 8 -1.91 1.28 -7.27
CA THR A 8 -1.22 0.79 -6.06
C THR A 8 -1.56 -0.67 -5.76
N LEU A 9 -2.81 -1.09 -5.99
CA LEU A 9 -3.17 -2.51 -5.90
C LEU A 9 -2.47 -3.36 -6.97
N GLY A 10 -2.30 -2.83 -8.18
CA GLY A 10 -1.55 -3.46 -9.25
C GLY A 10 -0.07 -3.63 -8.92
N ASP A 11 0.56 -2.59 -8.36
CA ASP A 11 1.94 -2.60 -7.90
C ASP A 11 2.15 -3.62 -6.79
N LEU A 12 1.28 -3.62 -5.77
CA LEU A 12 1.33 -4.61 -4.69
C LEU A 12 1.23 -6.04 -5.24
N ARG A 13 0.31 -6.28 -6.19
CA ARG A 13 0.14 -7.62 -6.76
C ARG A 13 1.38 -8.06 -7.52
N ARG A 14 1.99 -7.17 -8.30
CA ARG A 14 3.25 -7.45 -9.01
C ARG A 14 4.39 -7.79 -8.05
N GLU A 15 4.57 -7.01 -6.99
CA GLU A 15 5.67 -7.24 -6.05
C GLU A 15 5.43 -8.51 -5.19
N LEU A 16 4.16 -8.84 -4.90
CA LEU A 16 3.81 -10.12 -4.26
C LEU A 16 4.12 -11.32 -5.17
N ASP A 17 3.83 -11.23 -6.46
CA ASP A 17 4.16 -12.28 -7.42
C ASP A 17 5.68 -12.41 -7.60
N ARG A 18 6.41 -11.29 -7.64
CA ARG A 18 7.88 -11.29 -7.61
C ARG A 18 8.40 -12.00 -6.36
N PHE A 19 7.93 -11.61 -5.17
CA PHE A 19 8.34 -12.23 -3.91
C PHE A 19 8.14 -13.75 -3.93
N LYS A 20 6.97 -14.23 -4.36
CA LYS A 20 6.68 -15.67 -4.43
C LYS A 20 7.66 -16.42 -5.34
N SER A 21 8.07 -15.80 -6.45
CA SER A 21 8.99 -16.38 -7.42
C SER A 21 10.47 -16.32 -7.01
N GLU A 22 10.88 -15.26 -6.30
CA GLU A 22 12.28 -14.96 -6.00
C GLU A 22 12.69 -15.29 -4.56
N GLN A 23 11.73 -15.51 -3.65
CA GLN A 23 12.01 -15.79 -2.24
C GLN A 23 13.00 -16.95 -2.05
N HIS A 24 13.01 -17.98 -2.91
CA HIS A 24 13.93 -19.11 -2.77
C HIS A 24 15.37 -18.80 -3.19
N ARG A 25 15.61 -17.68 -3.87
CA ARG A 25 16.92 -17.29 -4.40
C ARG A 25 17.58 -16.22 -3.55
N ASP A 26 16.81 -15.21 -3.15
CA ASP A 26 17.26 -14.14 -2.25
C ASP A 26 16.08 -13.61 -1.43
N HIS A 27 16.00 -14.08 -0.19
CA HIS A 27 14.94 -13.69 0.74
C HIS A 27 14.94 -12.19 1.05
N GLY A 28 16.13 -11.58 1.15
CA GLY A 28 16.27 -10.19 1.57
C GLY A 28 15.84 -9.22 0.48
N TYR A 29 16.32 -9.44 -0.74
CA TYR A 29 15.94 -8.64 -1.90
C TYR A 29 14.44 -8.73 -2.19
N ALA A 30 13.89 -9.95 -2.21
CA ALA A 30 12.47 -10.17 -2.44
C ALA A 30 11.59 -9.50 -1.37
N ALA A 31 11.96 -9.63 -0.09
CA ALA A 31 11.21 -9.03 1.01
C ALA A 31 11.24 -7.49 0.98
N ALA A 32 12.38 -6.89 0.63
CA ALA A 32 12.52 -5.43 0.55
C ALA A 32 11.58 -4.81 -0.50
N HIS A 33 11.47 -5.44 -1.66
CA HIS A 33 10.56 -4.99 -2.72
C HIS A 33 9.09 -5.10 -2.31
N LEU A 34 8.69 -6.21 -1.68
CA LEU A 34 7.33 -6.36 -1.17
C LEU A 34 7.02 -5.36 -0.05
N ALA A 35 7.96 -5.12 0.86
CA ALA A 35 7.80 -4.16 1.95
C ALA A 35 7.50 -2.75 1.43
N GLY A 36 8.25 -2.26 0.45
CA GLY A 36 8.00 -0.94 -0.14
C GLY A 36 6.63 -0.83 -0.82
N ALA A 37 6.15 -1.89 -1.48
CA ALA A 37 4.81 -1.89 -2.08
C ALA A 37 3.69 -1.88 -1.04
N VAL A 38 3.90 -2.54 0.11
CA VAL A 38 2.97 -2.50 1.24
C VAL A 38 2.97 -1.12 1.90
N GLU A 39 4.12 -0.46 2.03
CA GLU A 39 4.20 0.92 2.53
C GLU A 39 3.38 1.88 1.68
N MET A 40 3.53 1.85 0.35
CA MET A 40 2.72 2.66 -0.57
C MET A 40 1.22 2.38 -0.44
N LEU A 41 0.83 1.11 -0.26
CA LEU A 41 -0.57 0.74 -0.01
C LEU A 41 -1.11 1.37 1.27
N LEU A 42 -0.33 1.32 2.36
CA LEU A 42 -0.74 1.86 3.64
C LEU A 42 -0.82 3.39 3.60
N GLU A 43 0.14 4.05 2.98
CA GLU A 43 0.14 5.51 2.79
C GLU A 43 -1.09 5.99 2.03
N GLU A 44 -1.52 5.26 1.01
CA GLU A 44 -2.72 5.64 0.24
C GLU A 44 -4.03 5.26 0.94
N ALA A 45 -4.04 4.16 1.69
CA ALA A 45 -5.18 3.77 2.51
C ALA A 45 -5.37 4.68 3.73
N GLU A 46 -4.34 5.41 4.15
CA GLU A 46 -4.43 6.36 5.24
C GLU A 46 -5.31 7.55 4.83
N PRO A 47 -6.44 7.78 5.54
CA PRO A 47 -7.25 8.96 5.28
C PRO A 47 -6.44 10.21 5.57
N SER A 48 -6.37 11.13 4.61
CA SER A 48 -5.70 12.42 4.80
C SER A 48 -6.25 13.07 6.06
N ILE A 49 -5.39 13.53 6.97
CA ILE A 49 -5.81 14.26 8.19
C ILE A 49 -6.73 15.44 7.83
N GLY A 50 -6.56 16.01 6.63
CA GLY A 50 -7.45 17.03 6.06
C GLY A 50 -8.88 16.54 5.84
N ASP A 51 -9.08 15.32 5.35
CA ASP A 51 -10.41 14.73 5.12
C ASP A 51 -11.10 14.40 6.45
N GLN A 52 -10.35 13.91 7.45
CA GLN A 52 -10.88 13.65 8.79
C GLN A 52 -11.34 14.93 9.50
N LEU A 53 -10.60 16.04 9.32
CA LEU A 53 -10.98 17.35 9.86
C LEU A 53 -12.18 17.96 9.10
N ALA A 54 -12.22 17.80 7.78
CA ALA A 54 -13.33 18.27 6.96
C ALA A 54 -14.64 17.53 7.28
N GLU A 55 -14.60 16.20 7.44
CA GLU A 55 -15.76 15.39 7.86
C GLU A 55 -16.26 15.78 9.25
N ARG A 56 -15.35 16.06 10.20
CA ARG A 56 -15.72 16.52 11.55
C ARG A 56 -16.36 17.91 11.54
N ARG A 57 -15.89 18.82 10.67
CA ARG A 57 -16.46 20.16 10.54
C ARG A 57 -17.81 20.18 9.81
N TYR A 58 -18.06 19.24 8.91
CA TYR A 58 -19.34 19.09 8.22
C TYR A 58 -20.42 18.41 9.07
N ARG A 59 -20.04 17.66 10.11
CA ARG A 59 -20.96 16.99 11.05
C ARG A 59 -21.27 17.79 12.33
N ALA A 60 -20.65 18.97 12.51
CA ALA A 60 -20.88 19.88 13.62
C ALA A 60 -21.77 21.05 13.18
#